data_AF-A0A2V2X385-F1
#
_entry.id   AF-A0A2V2X385-F1
#
_cell.length_a   1.000
_cell.length_b   1.000
_cell.length_c   1.000
_cell.angle_alpha   90.00
_cell.angle_beta   90.00
_cell.angle_gamma   90.00
#
_symmetry.space_group_name_H-M   'P 1'
#
loop_
_entity.id
_entity.type
_entity.pdbx_description
1 polymer ?
#
loop_
_entity_poly.entity_id
_entity_poly.type
_entity_poly.pdbx_seq_one_letter_code
_entity_poly.pdbx_strand_id
1 'polypeptide(L)'
;MAVPTEAVKEKPPLHAYPEAKVGTQFFSHHGIYSERYNGVCALTGSIVLMASGRYVMFVDVVSGKIMSTPGPENGGVGAVAVHPSRRFYVVCEKLPENPLIRVYTWPSRREVGQFVGGATRGFSACCFSADGTMMATVGMYPDYSLAVWNWKTRGMILRNKCYGSDVYTVLFSSFDSGVLVTGGAGHIKFWSMAKTFTGQKLQGVLGKFGRLEISNVRVLPYCRMAKCSRAPRMDLSSCGRVILCAVALFGRLRRPRLMEQLLWRYKHMITGLVMRAQ
;
A
#
# COMPACT_ATOMS: atom_id res chain seq x y z
N MET A 1 23.26 72.20 22.28
CA MET A 1 21.84 72.45 21.92
C MET A 1 21.49 71.46 20.82
N ALA A 2 20.62 70.49 21.09
CA ALA A 2 20.23 69.48 20.12
C ALA A 2 19.14 70.03 19.20
N VAL A 3 19.33 69.90 17.89
CA VAL A 3 18.35 70.29 16.87
C VAL A 3 17.23 69.25 16.86
N PRO A 4 15.94 69.64 16.96
CA PRO A 4 14.85 68.67 16.91
C PRO A 4 14.68 68.19 15.46
N THR A 5 14.76 66.88 15.25
CA THR A 5 14.41 66.24 13.98
C THR A 5 12.90 66.25 13.80
N GLU A 6 12.41 67.03 12.83
CA GLU A 6 11.01 67.02 12.44
C GLU A 6 10.62 65.66 11.87
N ALA A 7 9.58 65.04 12.45
CA ALA A 7 9.03 63.80 11.97
C ALA A 7 8.34 64.02 10.60
N VAL A 8 8.88 63.41 9.55
CA VAL A 8 8.29 63.43 8.21
C VAL A 8 6.94 62.69 8.28
N LYS A 9 5.84 63.44 8.20
CA LYS A 9 4.49 62.87 8.05
C LYS A 9 4.35 62.30 6.64
N GLU A 10 4.45 60.99 6.51
CA GLU A 10 4.12 60.30 5.26
C GLU A 10 2.63 60.50 4.93
N LYS A 11 2.36 60.96 3.70
CA LYS A 11 0.99 61.13 3.22
C LYS A 11 0.34 59.76 3.09
N PRO A 12 -0.90 59.57 3.56
CA PRO A 12 -1.60 58.30 3.41
C PRO A 12 -1.71 57.96 1.91
N PRO A 13 -1.60 56.67 1.55
CA PRO A 13 -1.64 56.25 0.15
C PRO A 13 -2.97 56.66 -0.49
N LEU A 14 -2.90 57.19 -1.72
CA LEU A 14 -4.06 57.71 -2.46
C LEU A 14 -5.17 56.67 -2.64
N HIS A 15 -4.81 55.39 -2.63
CA HIS A 15 -5.75 54.27 -2.74
C HIS A 15 -5.22 53.10 -1.90
N ALA A 16 -6.00 52.67 -0.91
CA ALA A 16 -5.78 51.39 -0.25
C ALA A 16 -6.45 50.29 -1.07
N TYR A 17 -5.65 49.39 -1.64
CA TYR A 17 -6.19 48.17 -2.24
C TYR A 17 -6.59 47.23 -1.09
N PRO A 18 -7.76 46.59 -1.13
CA PRO A 18 -8.06 45.51 -0.19
C PRO A 18 -6.97 44.45 -0.34
N GLU A 19 -6.41 43.99 0.78
CA GLU A 19 -5.46 42.89 0.75
C GLU A 19 -6.08 41.73 -0.04
N ALA A 20 -5.41 41.32 -1.12
CA ALA A 20 -5.83 40.15 -1.87
C ALA A 20 -5.87 38.99 -0.88
N LYS A 21 -7.06 38.47 -0.59
CA LYS A 21 -7.18 37.21 0.15
C LYS A 21 -6.53 36.14 -0.72
N VAL A 22 -5.27 35.81 -0.42
CA VAL A 22 -4.53 34.72 -1.07
C VAL A 22 -5.18 33.41 -0.64
N GLY A 23 -6.31 33.07 -1.26
CA GLY A 23 -6.95 31.78 -1.15
C GLY A 23 -6.47 30.92 -2.30
N THR A 24 -5.39 30.17 -2.12
CA THR A 24 -4.99 29.15 -3.09
C THR A 24 -5.92 27.95 -2.95
N GLN A 25 -6.97 27.90 -3.78
CA GLN A 25 -7.84 26.74 -3.89
C GLN A 25 -7.32 25.79 -4.98
N PHE A 26 -7.19 24.51 -4.65
CA PHE A 26 -6.84 23.49 -5.62
C PHE A 26 -8.00 23.28 -6.59
N PHE A 27 -7.77 23.50 -7.88
CA PHE A 27 -8.78 23.35 -8.93
C PHE A 27 -8.93 21.90 -9.37
N SER A 28 -7.82 21.19 -9.56
CA SER A 28 -7.79 19.80 -9.99
C SER A 28 -6.55 19.06 -9.49
N HIS A 29 -6.67 17.75 -9.31
CA HIS A 29 -5.55 16.85 -9.04
C HIS A 29 -5.33 15.97 -10.27
N HIS A 30 -4.08 15.89 -10.73
CA HIS A 30 -3.71 15.05 -11.87
C HIS A 30 -2.62 14.06 -11.47
N GLY A 31 -2.76 12.81 -11.92
CA GLY A 31 -1.75 11.78 -11.78
C GLY A 31 -1.91 10.86 -10.57
N ILE A 32 -1.43 9.63 -10.75
CA ILE A 32 -1.28 8.59 -9.73
C ILE A 32 0.08 7.96 -9.92
N TYR A 33 0.72 7.60 -8.81
CA TYR A 33 1.97 6.86 -8.85
C TYR A 33 1.69 5.38 -9.19
N SER A 34 1.55 5.09 -10.49
CA SER A 34 1.12 3.81 -11.07
C SER A 34 2.04 2.62 -10.75
N GLU A 35 3.25 2.89 -10.28
CA GLU A 35 4.19 1.87 -9.81
C GLU A 35 3.78 1.24 -8.48
N ARG A 36 2.96 1.91 -7.67
CA ARG A 36 2.58 1.47 -6.32
C ARG A 36 1.10 1.06 -6.30
N TYR A 37 0.84 -0.23 -6.24
CA TYR A 37 -0.53 -0.78 -6.22
C TYR A 37 -1.33 -0.31 -4.99
N ASN A 38 -0.68 -0.20 -3.83
CA ASN A 38 -1.30 0.20 -2.56
C ASN A 38 -1.54 1.73 -2.47
N GLY A 39 -1.49 2.45 -3.59
CA GLY A 39 -1.91 3.84 -3.71
C GLY A 39 -3.40 4.01 -4.03
N VAL A 40 -4.13 2.94 -4.34
CA VAL A 40 -5.54 2.96 -4.74
C VAL A 40 -6.31 1.85 -3.99
N CYS A 41 -7.45 2.19 -3.39
CA CYS A 41 -8.28 1.24 -2.64
C CYS A 41 -9.77 1.53 -2.83
N ALA A 42 -10.61 0.50 -2.88
CA ALA A 42 -12.06 0.68 -2.83
C ALA A 42 -12.50 0.96 -1.37
N LEU A 43 -13.01 2.18 -1.11
CA LEU A 43 -13.48 2.58 0.21
C LEU A 43 -14.91 2.07 0.44
N THR A 44 -15.81 2.39 -0.49
CA THR A 44 -17.20 1.92 -0.52
C THR A 44 -17.50 1.27 -1.88
N GLY A 45 -18.77 0.96 -2.17
CA GLY A 45 -19.17 0.42 -3.48
C GLY A 45 -18.98 1.41 -4.63
N SER A 46 -19.03 2.72 -4.36
CA SER A 46 -18.87 3.78 -5.37
C SER A 46 -17.63 4.64 -5.20
N ILE A 47 -17.03 4.67 -4.00
CA ILE A 47 -15.92 5.59 -3.70
C ILE A 47 -14.58 4.86 -3.69
N VAL A 48 -13.64 5.39 -4.47
CA VAL A 48 -12.24 4.96 -4.52
C VAL A 48 -11.40 5.96 -3.72
N LEU A 49 -10.58 5.42 -2.81
CA LEU A 49 -9.56 6.13 -2.06
C LEU A 49 -8.24 6.08 -2.82
N MET A 50 -7.61 7.22 -3.06
CA MET A 50 -6.37 7.29 -3.83
C MET A 50 -5.35 8.23 -3.17
N ALA A 51 -4.08 7.84 -3.17
CA ALA A 51 -2.96 8.71 -2.80
C ALA A 51 -2.50 9.50 -4.03
N SER A 52 -2.41 10.83 -3.91
CA SER A 52 -1.85 11.70 -4.95
C SER A 52 -0.94 12.76 -4.32
N GLY A 53 0.37 12.55 -4.45
CA GLY A 53 1.37 13.41 -3.82
C GLY A 53 1.20 13.48 -2.31
N ARG A 54 0.90 14.67 -1.78
CA ARG A 54 0.57 14.86 -0.35
C ARG A 54 -0.90 14.67 -0.03
N TYR A 55 -1.77 14.53 -1.02
CA TYR A 55 -3.21 14.49 -0.82
C TYR A 55 -3.75 13.08 -0.83
N VAL A 56 -4.83 12.90 -0.09
CA VAL A 56 -5.69 11.72 -0.16
C VAL A 56 -6.96 12.13 -0.87
N MET A 57 -7.23 11.49 -2.01
CA MET A 57 -8.38 11.74 -2.86
C MET A 57 -9.46 10.69 -2.61
N PHE A 58 -10.71 11.14 -2.67
CA PHE A 58 -11.92 10.34 -2.60
C PHE A 58 -12.69 10.61 -3.89
N VAL A 59 -12.72 9.61 -4.76
CA VAL A 59 -13.36 9.73 -6.07
C VAL A 59 -14.59 8.86 -6.07
N ASP A 60 -15.76 9.50 -6.12
CA ASP A 60 -17.01 8.81 -6.36
C ASP A 60 -17.14 8.52 -7.85
N VAL A 61 -17.03 7.25 -8.20
CA VAL A 61 -17.04 6.78 -9.59
C VAL A 61 -18.42 6.94 -10.23
N VAL A 62 -19.50 6.98 -9.43
CA VAL A 62 -20.86 7.10 -9.95
C VAL A 62 -21.20 8.56 -10.23
N SER A 63 -20.94 9.46 -9.28
CA SER A 63 -21.25 10.89 -9.44
C SER A 63 -20.15 11.69 -10.15
N GLY A 64 -18.94 11.14 -10.27
CA GLY A 64 -17.75 11.85 -10.75
C GLY A 64 -17.20 12.87 -9.74
N LYS A 65 -17.77 12.96 -8.53
CA LYS A 65 -17.33 13.94 -7.53
C LYS A 65 -15.97 13.53 -6.95
N ILE A 66 -15.03 14.47 -7.00
CA ILE A 66 -13.70 14.32 -6.42
C ILE A 66 -13.62 15.19 -5.17
N MET A 67 -13.22 14.59 -4.05
CA MET A 67 -12.90 15.30 -2.82
C MET A 67 -11.45 14.98 -2.44
N SER A 68 -10.76 15.93 -1.81
CA SER A 68 -9.40 15.72 -1.32
C SER A 68 -9.24 16.18 0.10
N THR A 69 -8.36 15.51 0.84
CA THR A 69 -7.89 15.92 2.16
C THR A 69 -6.37 16.04 2.11
N PRO A 70 -5.77 17.11 2.65
CA PRO A 70 -4.33 17.22 2.78
C PRO A 70 -3.79 16.13 3.71
N GLY A 71 -2.70 15.50 3.33
CA GLY A 71 -1.88 14.63 4.18
C GLY A 71 -0.80 15.44 4.90
N PRO A 72 0.39 14.87 5.15
CA PRO A 72 1.46 15.58 5.86
C PRO A 72 1.88 16.89 5.20
N GLU A 73 2.25 17.88 6.01
CA GLU A 73 2.80 19.15 5.54
C GLU A 73 4.20 18.99 4.93
N ASN A 74 5.09 18.27 5.61
CA ASN A 74 6.50 18.12 5.19
C ASN A 74 6.77 16.78 4.49
N GLY A 75 5.92 16.39 3.55
CA GLY A 75 6.14 15.19 2.75
C GLY A 75 4.94 14.76 1.93
N GLY A 76 4.71 13.45 1.85
CA GLY A 76 3.69 12.86 0.99
C GLY A 76 2.96 11.68 1.61
N VAL A 77 2.00 11.15 0.85
CA VAL A 77 1.32 9.89 1.16
C VAL A 77 2.03 8.77 0.42
N GLY A 78 2.57 7.81 1.16
CA GLY A 78 3.29 6.67 0.58
C GLY A 78 2.38 5.50 0.21
N ALA A 79 1.37 5.24 1.04
CA ALA A 79 0.37 4.20 0.79
C ALA A 79 -0.95 4.53 1.51
N VAL A 80 -2.04 3.93 1.06
CA VAL A 80 -3.34 3.97 1.73
C VAL A 80 -3.89 2.56 1.87
N ALA A 81 -4.71 2.34 2.90
CA ALA A 81 -5.46 1.09 3.03
C ALA A 81 -6.81 1.33 3.70
N VAL A 82 -7.77 0.45 3.42
CA VAL A 82 -9.13 0.51 3.97
C VAL A 82 -9.33 -0.67 4.90
N HIS A 83 -9.82 -0.39 6.11
CA HIS A 83 -10.16 -1.45 7.06
C HIS A 83 -11.35 -2.26 6.52
N PRO A 84 -11.43 -3.60 6.71
CA PRO A 84 -12.50 -4.43 6.16
C PRO A 84 -13.92 -4.01 6.55
N SER A 85 -14.09 -3.37 7.72
CA SER A 85 -15.38 -2.80 8.15
C SER A 85 -15.84 -1.58 7.33
N ARG A 86 -14.97 -1.01 6.48
CA ARG A 86 -15.20 0.20 5.66
C ARG A 86 -15.54 1.48 6.43
N ARG A 87 -15.42 1.44 7.76
CA ARG A 87 -15.61 2.59 8.66
C ARG A 87 -14.32 3.37 8.91
N PHE A 88 -13.19 2.78 8.56
CA PHE A 88 -11.87 3.36 8.79
C PHE A 88 -11.00 3.20 7.55
N TYR A 89 -10.13 4.18 7.33
CA TYR A 89 -9.03 4.08 6.39
C TYR A 89 -7.76 4.58 7.07
N VAL A 90 -6.63 4.14 6.54
CA VAL A 90 -5.31 4.55 7.01
C VAL A 90 -4.54 5.24 5.90
N VAL A 91 -3.75 6.22 6.31
CA VAL A 91 -2.87 6.99 5.45
C VAL A 91 -1.47 6.77 5.98
N CYS A 92 -0.64 6.11 5.19
CA CYS A 92 0.75 5.86 5.54
C CYS A 92 1.61 6.99 4.96
N GLU A 93 2.32 7.67 5.84
CA GLU A 93 3.10 8.84 5.45
C GLU A 93 4.42 8.48 4.77
N LYS A 94 4.94 9.47 4.05
CA LYS A 94 6.29 9.54 3.53
C LYS A 94 6.88 10.87 3.99
N LEU A 95 7.76 10.83 4.98
CA LEU A 95 8.36 11.99 5.64
C LEU A 95 9.88 11.79 5.73
N PRO A 96 10.69 12.86 5.83
CA PRO A 96 12.13 12.72 6.04
C PRO A 96 12.48 11.88 7.28
N GLU A 97 11.69 12.03 8.34
CA GLU A 97 11.87 11.35 9.63
C GLU A 97 10.53 11.01 10.28
N ASN A 98 10.52 9.98 11.13
CA ASN A 98 9.40 9.57 11.98
C ASN A 98 8.02 9.54 11.28
N PRO A 99 7.89 8.85 10.13
CA PRO A 99 6.62 8.72 9.43
C PRO A 99 5.61 7.96 10.29
N LEU A 100 4.36 8.42 10.28
CA LEU A 100 3.27 7.77 10.99
C LEU A 100 2.33 7.06 10.01
N ILE A 101 1.52 6.16 10.57
CA ILE A 101 0.34 5.63 9.89
C ILE A 101 -0.86 6.23 10.60
N ARG A 102 -1.50 7.23 9.98
CA ARG A 102 -2.66 7.90 10.55
C ARG A 102 -3.95 7.16 10.24
N VAL A 103 -4.83 7.11 11.23
CA VAL A 103 -6.12 6.42 11.18
C VAL A 103 -7.24 7.43 11.13
N TYR A 104 -8.08 7.30 10.11
CA TYR A 104 -9.21 8.18 9.91
C TYR A 104 -10.52 7.40 9.89
N THR A 105 -11.57 8.07 10.33
CA THR A 105 -12.95 7.61 10.23
C THR A 105 -13.53 7.95 8.87
N TRP A 106 -14.39 7.09 8.36
CA TRP A 106 -15.22 7.35 7.19
C TRP A 106 -16.70 7.28 7.60
N PRO A 107 -17.57 8.23 7.18
CA PRO A 107 -17.36 9.32 6.20
C PRO A 107 -16.84 10.65 6.78
N SER A 108 -16.71 10.78 8.09
CA SER A 108 -16.34 12.03 8.77
C SER A 108 -14.92 12.53 8.46
N ARG A 109 -14.02 11.67 7.96
CA ARG A 109 -12.60 11.97 7.70
C ARG A 109 -11.85 12.54 8.91
N ARG A 110 -12.33 12.23 10.12
CA ARG A 110 -11.71 12.67 11.37
C ARG A 110 -10.62 11.68 11.76
N GLU A 111 -9.46 12.20 12.12
CA GLU A 111 -8.39 11.42 12.71
C GLU A 111 -8.82 10.86 14.07
N VAL A 112 -8.56 9.57 14.29
CA VAL A 112 -8.89 8.89 15.54
C VAL A 112 -7.68 8.20 16.15
N GLY A 113 -6.52 8.24 15.48
CA GLY A 113 -5.35 7.52 15.94
C GLY A 113 -4.18 7.48 14.98
N GLN A 114 -3.10 6.90 15.48
CA GLN A 114 -1.88 6.69 14.73
C GLN A 114 -1.16 5.41 15.17
N PHE A 115 -0.35 4.86 14.28
CA PHE A 115 0.69 3.87 14.59
C PHE A 115 2.05 4.54 14.45
N VAL A 116 2.94 4.28 15.40
CA VAL A 116 4.25 4.92 15.52
C VAL A 116 5.35 3.89 15.25
N GLY A 117 6.31 4.26 14.40
CA GLY A 117 7.47 3.42 14.07
C GLY A 117 7.26 2.49 12.88
N GLY A 118 8.07 1.45 12.78
CA GLY A 118 8.00 0.46 11.69
C GLY A 118 8.71 0.85 10.39
N ALA A 119 8.93 2.14 10.14
CA ALA A 119 9.78 2.67 9.06
C ALA A 119 10.44 4.01 9.45
N THR A 120 11.55 4.35 8.82
CA THR A 120 12.31 5.59 9.07
C THR A 120 11.92 6.76 8.16
N ARG A 121 11.59 6.49 6.89
CA ARG A 121 11.28 7.55 5.88
C ARG A 121 9.89 7.46 5.25
N GLY A 122 9.22 6.34 5.42
CA GLY A 122 7.84 6.20 4.98
C GLY A 122 7.49 4.77 4.65
N PHE A 123 6.27 4.58 4.19
CA PHE A 123 5.72 3.28 3.87
C PHE A 123 5.41 3.18 2.38
N SER A 124 5.80 2.07 1.76
CA SER A 124 5.53 1.80 0.35
C SER A 124 4.25 1.01 0.12
N ALA A 125 3.82 0.24 1.12
CA ALA A 125 2.65 -0.62 1.01
C ALA A 125 2.01 -0.83 2.39
N CYS A 126 0.68 -0.98 2.38
CA CYS A 126 -0.13 -1.24 3.57
C CYS A 126 -1.31 -2.14 3.21
N CYS A 127 -1.64 -3.11 4.05
CA CYS A 127 -2.76 -4.02 3.86
C CYS A 127 -3.34 -4.46 5.21
N PHE A 128 -4.65 -4.67 5.26
CA PHE A 128 -5.34 -5.25 6.40
C PHE A 128 -5.50 -6.76 6.24
N SER A 129 -5.52 -7.48 7.37
CA SER A 129 -5.99 -8.86 7.39
C SER A 129 -7.49 -8.91 7.07
N ALA A 130 -7.98 -10.02 6.53
CA ALA A 130 -9.38 -10.14 6.12
C ALA A 130 -10.38 -9.98 7.28
N ASP A 131 -9.98 -10.35 8.49
CA ASP A 131 -10.74 -10.17 9.73
C ASP A 131 -10.62 -8.76 10.34
N GLY A 132 -9.72 -7.92 9.82
CA GLY A 132 -9.46 -6.56 10.31
C GLY A 132 -8.74 -6.49 11.65
N THR A 133 -8.26 -7.60 12.20
CA THR A 133 -7.58 -7.61 13.52
C THR A 133 -6.12 -7.16 13.42
N MET A 134 -5.52 -7.31 12.25
CA MET A 134 -4.12 -6.98 11.99
C MET A 134 -3.97 -6.08 10.76
N MET A 135 -2.85 -5.37 10.74
CA MET A 135 -2.41 -4.56 9.61
C MET A 135 -0.95 -4.87 9.33
N ALA A 136 -0.55 -4.91 8.07
CA ALA A 136 0.82 -5.13 7.65
C ALA A 136 1.26 -3.94 6.81
N THR A 137 2.47 -3.47 7.08
CA THR A 137 3.06 -2.33 6.37
C THR A 137 4.47 -2.66 5.95
N VAL A 138 4.90 -2.08 4.83
CA VAL A 138 6.28 -2.18 4.37
C VAL A 138 6.91 -0.80 4.32
N GLY A 139 8.08 -0.67 4.94
CA GLY A 139 8.88 0.55 4.91
C GLY A 139 9.56 0.77 3.56
N MET A 140 9.79 2.03 3.24
CA MET A 140 10.63 2.46 2.12
C MET A 140 12.12 2.30 2.44
N TYR A 141 12.98 2.61 1.47
CA TYR A 141 14.41 2.80 1.71
C TYR A 141 14.64 3.77 2.89
N PRO A 142 15.55 3.47 3.83
CA PRO A 142 16.55 2.38 3.81
C PRO A 142 16.15 1.06 4.48
N ASP A 143 15.03 0.99 5.21
CA ASP A 143 14.75 -0.16 6.07
C ASP A 143 14.26 -1.39 5.30
N TYR A 144 13.38 -1.16 4.32
CA TYR A 144 12.59 -2.21 3.66
C TYR A 144 11.97 -3.20 4.65
N SER A 145 11.56 -2.74 5.84
CA SER A 145 11.03 -3.61 6.89
C SER A 145 9.55 -3.90 6.69
N LEU A 146 9.19 -5.18 6.81
CA LEU A 146 7.81 -5.62 7.00
C LEU A 146 7.48 -5.52 8.49
N ALA A 147 6.44 -4.78 8.83
CA ALA A 147 5.89 -4.68 10.17
C ALA A 147 4.44 -5.16 10.17
N VAL A 148 4.07 -5.94 11.19
CA VAL A 148 2.71 -6.41 11.45
C VAL A 148 2.25 -5.78 12.75
N TRP A 149 1.04 -5.22 12.72
CA TRP A 149 0.46 -4.41 13.78
C TRP A 149 -0.85 -5.03 14.26
N ASN A 150 -1.14 -4.85 15.55
CA ASN A 150 -2.45 -5.13 16.11
C ASN A 150 -3.33 -3.90 15.90
N TRP A 151 -4.44 -4.06 15.20
CA TRP A 151 -5.32 -2.94 14.88
C TRP A 151 -5.94 -2.29 16.12
N LYS A 152 -6.35 -3.10 17.11
CA LYS A 152 -7.06 -2.64 18.30
C LYS A 152 -6.12 -1.93 19.28
N THR A 153 -4.97 -2.53 19.58
CA THR A 153 -4.01 -1.97 20.55
C THR A 153 -3.08 -0.94 19.94
N ARG A 154 -3.03 -0.87 18.60
CA ARG A 154 -2.09 -0.04 17.82
C ARG A 154 -0.61 -0.37 18.06
N GLY A 155 -0.34 -1.51 18.69
CA GLY A 155 1.01 -1.99 18.96
C GLY A 155 1.59 -2.78 17.79
N MET A 156 2.91 -2.68 17.61
CA MET A 156 3.65 -3.54 16.68
C MET A 156 3.74 -4.95 17.26
N ILE A 157 3.30 -5.96 16.50
CA ILE A 157 3.36 -7.37 16.89
C ILE A 157 4.70 -7.96 16.44
N LEU A 158 5.03 -7.80 15.16
CA LEU A 158 6.22 -8.39 14.55
C LEU A 158 6.87 -7.39 13.60
N ARG A 159 8.20 -7.44 13.51
CA ARG A 159 8.98 -6.69 12.53
C ARG A 159 10.09 -7.57 11.98
N ASN A 160 10.30 -7.52 10.67
CA ASN A 160 11.38 -8.23 10.01
C ASN A 160 11.85 -7.46 8.77
N LYS A 161 13.12 -7.60 8.40
CA LYS A 161 13.62 -7.03 7.13
C LYS A 161 12.99 -7.80 5.98
N CYS A 162 12.22 -7.12 5.13
CA CYS A 162 11.48 -7.77 4.07
C CYS A 162 12.45 -8.34 3.03
N TYR A 163 13.22 -7.44 2.43
CA TYR A 163 14.18 -7.73 1.37
C TYR A 163 15.28 -6.66 1.32
N GLY A 164 16.19 -6.73 0.34
CA GLY A 164 17.28 -5.78 0.13
C GLY A 164 16.98 -4.66 -0.89
N SER A 165 15.79 -4.67 -1.49
CA SER A 165 15.37 -3.74 -2.54
C SER A 165 13.94 -3.27 -2.31
N ASP A 166 13.46 -2.36 -3.17
CA ASP A 166 12.11 -1.82 -3.15
C ASP A 166 11.04 -2.90 -3.09
N VAL A 167 10.15 -2.77 -2.11
CA VAL A 167 8.96 -3.58 -1.96
C VAL A 167 7.76 -2.73 -2.36
N TYR A 168 6.98 -3.19 -3.32
CA TYR A 168 5.85 -2.44 -3.88
C TYR A 168 4.51 -2.88 -3.30
N THR A 169 4.43 -4.11 -2.79
CA THR A 169 3.16 -4.75 -2.39
C THR A 169 3.32 -5.60 -1.13
N VAL A 170 2.27 -5.62 -0.32
CA VAL A 170 2.07 -6.56 0.79
C VAL A 170 0.61 -6.98 0.80
N LEU A 171 0.35 -8.27 1.01
CA LEU A 171 -1.00 -8.83 1.09
C LEU A 171 -1.08 -9.87 2.20
N PHE A 172 -2.18 -9.83 2.95
CA PHE A 172 -2.57 -10.95 3.81
C PHE A 172 -3.28 -12.02 2.99
N SER A 173 -3.18 -13.27 3.46
CA SER A 173 -4.08 -14.32 3.03
C SER A 173 -5.50 -14.03 3.49
N SER A 174 -6.46 -14.21 2.58
CA SER A 174 -7.88 -14.09 2.87
C SER A 174 -8.42 -15.23 3.75
N PHE A 175 -7.64 -16.31 3.92
CA PHE A 175 -8.05 -17.51 4.65
C PHE A 175 -7.26 -17.72 5.95
N ASP A 176 -6.07 -17.14 6.06
CA ASP A 176 -5.19 -17.33 7.22
C ASP A 176 -4.48 -16.01 7.54
N SER A 177 -4.86 -15.35 8.64
CA SER A 177 -4.24 -14.10 9.06
C SER A 177 -2.77 -14.25 9.44
N GLY A 178 -2.27 -15.48 9.65
CA GLY A 178 -0.86 -15.78 9.90
C GLY A 178 0.02 -15.78 8.65
N VAL A 179 -0.55 -15.73 7.44
CA VAL A 179 0.21 -15.82 6.18
C VAL A 179 0.16 -14.52 5.42
N LEU A 180 1.32 -14.05 4.96
CA LEU A 180 1.45 -12.84 4.15
C LEU A 180 2.34 -13.09 2.93
N VAL A 181 2.22 -12.22 1.93
CA VAL A 181 3.11 -12.20 0.77
C VAL A 181 3.55 -10.78 0.53
N THR A 182 4.84 -10.61 0.27
CA THR A 182 5.41 -9.34 -0.19
C THR A 182 5.98 -9.53 -1.59
N GLY A 183 5.89 -8.48 -2.40
CA GLY A 183 6.48 -8.46 -3.74
C GLY A 183 7.02 -7.09 -4.09
N GLY A 184 8.10 -7.09 -4.85
CA GLY A 184 8.86 -5.90 -5.16
C GLY A 184 9.81 -6.08 -6.33
N ALA A 185 10.86 -5.26 -6.37
CA ALA A 185 11.91 -5.33 -7.37
C ALA A 185 12.66 -6.67 -7.26
N GLY A 186 12.44 -7.55 -8.24
CA GLY A 186 13.14 -8.83 -8.36
C GLY A 186 12.79 -9.89 -7.31
N HIS A 187 11.74 -9.70 -6.50
CA HIS A 187 11.44 -10.65 -5.43
C HIS A 187 9.95 -10.85 -5.15
N ILE A 188 9.63 -12.09 -4.76
CA ILE A 188 8.43 -12.43 -4.01
C ILE A 188 8.87 -13.15 -2.74
N LYS A 189 8.25 -12.86 -1.61
CA LYS A 189 8.55 -13.53 -0.35
C LYS A 189 7.27 -13.90 0.37
N PHE A 190 7.19 -15.16 0.78
CA PHE A 190 6.08 -15.71 1.53
C PHE A 190 6.43 -15.66 3.01
N TRP A 191 5.51 -15.16 3.82
CA TRP A 191 5.70 -14.96 5.24
C TRP A 191 4.69 -15.80 6.02
N SER A 192 5.16 -16.44 7.08
CA SER A 192 4.34 -17.16 8.04
C SER A 192 4.65 -16.66 9.45
N MET A 193 3.60 -16.32 10.20
CA MET A 193 3.68 -16.05 11.63
C MET A 193 3.70 -17.38 12.38
N ALA A 194 4.88 -17.78 12.85
CA ALA A 194 5.07 -19.02 13.58
C ALA A 194 5.34 -18.75 15.06
N LYS A 195 4.74 -19.56 15.94
CA LYS A 195 5.13 -19.60 17.35
C LYS A 195 6.41 -20.42 17.47
N THR A 196 7.47 -19.80 17.96
CA THR A 196 8.73 -20.48 18.30
C THR A 196 8.89 -20.53 19.81
N PHE A 197 9.88 -21.29 20.30
CA PHE A 197 10.21 -21.34 21.73
C PHE A 197 10.45 -19.95 22.36
N THR A 198 10.95 -18.99 21.56
CA THR A 198 11.26 -17.62 21.98
C THR A 198 10.13 -16.63 21.70
N GLY A 199 8.93 -17.10 21.35
CA GLY A 199 7.78 -16.27 21.01
C GLY A 199 7.41 -16.30 19.53
N GLN A 200 6.48 -15.42 19.13
CA GLN A 200 6.04 -15.32 17.74
C GLN A 200 7.13 -14.70 16.87
N LYS A 201 7.35 -15.25 15.68
CA LYS A 201 8.30 -14.75 14.69
C LYS A 201 7.72 -14.78 13.28
N LEU A 202 8.15 -13.83 12.45
CA LEU A 202 7.92 -13.85 11.02
C LEU A 202 8.99 -14.71 10.35
N GLN A 203 8.59 -15.84 9.79
CA GLN A 203 9.43 -16.70 8.97
C GLN A 203 9.17 -16.39 7.49
N GLY A 204 10.22 -16.06 6.74
CA GLY A 204 10.12 -15.67 5.35
C GLY A 204 10.80 -16.66 4.42
N VAL A 205 10.12 -17.11 3.36
CA VAL A 205 10.67 -17.97 2.30
C VAL A 205 10.63 -17.19 0.98
N LEU A 206 11.80 -17.04 0.36
CA LEU A 206 11.90 -16.39 -0.95
C LEU A 206 11.33 -17.31 -2.04
N GLY A 207 10.43 -16.78 -2.87
CA GLY A 207 9.95 -17.52 -4.04
C GLY A 207 11.08 -17.69 -5.06
N LYS A 208 11.27 -18.92 -5.53
CA LYS A 208 12.27 -19.25 -6.55
C LYS A 208 11.59 -19.28 -7.92
N PHE A 209 12.03 -18.43 -8.83
CA PHE A 209 11.46 -18.29 -10.17
C PHE A 209 12.29 -18.94 -11.28
N GLY A 210 13.00 -20.03 -10.96
CA GLY A 210 13.79 -20.79 -11.94
C GLY A 210 14.77 -19.92 -12.72
N ARG A 211 14.79 -20.06 -14.07
CA ARG A 211 15.66 -19.31 -15.00
C ARG A 211 15.04 -18.01 -15.53
N LEU A 212 14.03 -17.45 -14.86
CA LEU A 212 13.44 -16.19 -15.31
C LEU A 212 14.36 -15.01 -15.03
N GLU A 213 14.40 -14.04 -15.94
CA GLU A 213 15.11 -12.78 -15.74
C GLU A 213 14.52 -12.00 -14.55
N ILE A 214 15.38 -11.28 -13.84
CA ILE A 214 14.98 -10.47 -12.69
C ILE A 214 14.07 -9.34 -13.18
N SER A 215 12.79 -9.41 -12.83
CA SER A 215 11.78 -8.41 -13.17
C SER A 215 11.03 -7.98 -11.90
N ASN A 216 10.35 -6.84 -11.97
CA ASN A 216 9.51 -6.38 -10.87
C ASN A 216 8.33 -7.35 -10.69
N VAL A 217 8.10 -7.81 -9.45
CA VAL A 217 7.00 -8.72 -9.14
C VAL A 217 5.91 -7.97 -8.38
N ARG A 218 4.69 -7.99 -8.92
CA ARG A 218 3.51 -7.50 -8.21
C ARG A 218 2.65 -8.67 -7.76
N VAL A 219 2.28 -8.66 -6.48
CA VAL A 219 1.36 -9.64 -5.91
C VAL A 219 -0.05 -9.08 -6.00
N LEU A 220 -0.94 -9.81 -6.66
CA LEU A 220 -2.36 -9.47 -6.74
C LEU A 220 -3.21 -10.54 -6.07
N PRO A 221 -4.22 -10.15 -5.27
CA PRO A 221 -5.18 -11.11 -4.75
C PRO A 221 -6.11 -11.57 -5.88
N TYR A 222 -6.15 -12.88 -6.14
CA TYR A 222 -7.12 -13.45 -7.07
C TYR A 222 -8.50 -13.52 -6.40
N CYS A 223 -9.44 -12.64 -6.80
CA CYS A 223 -10.85 -12.76 -6.41
C CYS A 223 -11.55 -13.79 -7.29
N ARG A 224 -12.18 -14.78 -6.64
CA ARG A 224 -12.92 -15.86 -7.30
C ARG A 224 -14.13 -15.27 -8.03
N MET A 225 -14.10 -15.19 -9.37
CA MET A 225 -15.35 -15.25 -10.14
C MET A 225 -16.00 -16.63 -9.91
N ALA A 226 -17.33 -16.64 -9.85
CA ALA A 226 -18.16 -17.71 -9.31
C ALA A 226 -17.78 -19.15 -9.75
N LYS A 227 -17.85 -20.08 -8.79
CA LYS A 227 -17.78 -21.56 -8.92
C LYS A 227 -16.89 -22.09 -10.07
N CYS A 228 -15.60 -22.22 -9.81
CA CYS A 228 -14.77 -23.18 -10.55
C CYS A 228 -14.12 -24.17 -9.56
N SER A 229 -14.33 -25.47 -9.80
CA SER A 229 -14.02 -26.62 -8.94
C SER A 229 -12.59 -27.16 -9.08
N ARG A 230 -11.67 -26.38 -9.64
CA ARG A 230 -10.26 -26.78 -9.83
C ARG A 230 -9.33 -25.94 -8.94
N ALA A 231 -8.32 -26.61 -8.39
CA ALA A 231 -7.25 -25.98 -7.62
C ALA A 231 -6.56 -24.89 -8.46
N PRO A 232 -6.15 -23.76 -7.87
CA PRO A 232 -5.66 -22.65 -8.63
C PRO A 232 -4.23 -22.86 -9.13
N ARG A 233 -4.04 -22.32 -10.32
CA ARG A 233 -2.80 -22.19 -11.04
C ARG A 233 -2.23 -20.80 -10.77
N MET A 234 -0.92 -20.70 -10.58
CA MET A 234 -0.21 -19.41 -10.51
C MET A 234 0.06 -18.99 -11.96
N ASP A 235 -0.75 -18.08 -12.50
CA ASP A 235 -0.59 -17.58 -13.87
C ASP A 235 0.35 -16.36 -13.86
N LEU A 236 1.47 -16.49 -14.56
CA LEU A 236 2.47 -15.44 -14.76
C LEU A 236 2.20 -14.78 -16.11
N SER A 237 1.71 -13.55 -16.11
CA SER A 237 1.57 -12.75 -17.34
C SER A 237 2.70 -11.72 -17.41
N SER A 238 3.43 -11.72 -18.53
CA SER A 238 4.56 -10.83 -18.79
C SER A 238 4.10 -9.60 -19.57
N CYS A 239 3.54 -8.62 -18.88
CA CYS A 239 3.28 -7.31 -19.49
C CYS A 239 4.48 -6.40 -19.19
N GLY A 240 5.41 -6.28 -20.15
CA GLY A 240 6.49 -5.28 -20.21
C GLY A 240 7.32 -5.07 -18.94
N ARG A 241 8.52 -5.68 -18.82
CA ARG A 241 9.48 -5.54 -17.71
C ARG A 241 8.94 -5.83 -16.28
N VAL A 242 7.66 -6.16 -16.13
CA VAL A 242 6.99 -6.48 -14.86
C VAL A 242 6.35 -7.86 -14.99
N ILE A 243 6.67 -8.73 -14.04
CA ILE A 243 6.03 -10.04 -13.87
C ILE A 243 4.84 -9.86 -12.92
N LEU A 244 3.63 -10.04 -13.45
CA LEU A 244 2.42 -10.12 -12.63
C LEU A 244 2.30 -11.53 -12.08
N CYS A 245 2.29 -11.67 -10.75
CA CYS A 245 2.12 -12.95 -10.08
C CYS A 245 0.80 -12.94 -9.29
N ALA A 246 -0.16 -13.74 -9.75
CA ALA A 246 -1.39 -13.99 -9.02
C ALA A 246 -1.12 -15.08 -7.96
N VAL A 247 -1.14 -14.69 -6.69
CA VAL A 247 -0.92 -15.64 -5.58
C VAL A 247 -2.26 -15.95 -4.93
N ALA A 248 -2.69 -17.19 -5.04
CA ALA A 248 -3.85 -17.70 -4.34
C ALA A 248 -3.40 -18.35 -3.02
N LEU A 249 -3.67 -17.67 -1.91
CA LEU A 249 -3.29 -18.15 -0.58
C LEU A 249 -4.36 -19.14 -0.10
N PHE A 250 -4.01 -20.39 0.20
CA PHE A 250 -4.95 -21.40 0.74
C PHE A 250 -4.57 -21.78 2.17
N GLY A 251 -5.55 -21.84 3.05
CA GLY A 251 -5.39 -22.36 4.42
C GLY A 251 -5.50 -23.88 4.49
N ARG A 252 -4.56 -24.51 5.21
CA ARG A 252 -4.45 -25.94 5.61
C ARG A 252 -4.66 -27.00 4.52
N LEU A 253 -3.60 -27.33 3.77
CA LEU A 253 -3.51 -28.63 3.08
C LEU A 253 -2.82 -29.66 4.00
N ARG A 254 -3.61 -30.63 4.47
CA ARG A 254 -3.25 -31.65 5.47
C ARG A 254 -2.70 -32.96 4.87
N ARG A 255 -2.13 -32.98 3.65
CA ARG A 255 -1.57 -34.20 3.04
C ARG A 255 -0.32 -33.95 2.18
N PRO A 256 0.86 -34.52 2.53
CA PRO A 256 2.15 -34.19 1.89
C PRO A 256 2.51 -34.99 0.61
N ARG A 257 1.64 -35.79 0.00
CA ARG A 257 2.00 -36.66 -1.14
C ARG A 257 1.56 -36.19 -2.53
N LEU A 258 0.79 -35.10 -2.64
CA LEU A 258 0.36 -34.55 -3.94
C LEU A 258 1.33 -33.51 -4.54
N MET A 259 2.25 -33.01 -3.72
CA MET A 259 3.27 -32.01 -4.09
C MET A 259 4.32 -32.59 -5.05
N GLU A 260 4.56 -33.91 -5.03
CA GLU A 260 5.57 -34.58 -5.85
C GLU A 260 5.06 -35.01 -7.25
N GLN A 261 3.75 -35.19 -7.47
CA GLN A 261 3.23 -35.66 -8.77
C GLN A 261 2.89 -34.54 -9.77
N LEU A 262 2.75 -33.29 -9.31
CA LEU A 262 2.48 -32.14 -10.20
C LEU A 262 3.74 -31.59 -10.88
N LEU A 263 4.92 -32.04 -10.43
CA LEU A 263 6.24 -31.69 -10.94
C LEU A 263 6.62 -32.38 -12.28
N TRP A 264 5.80 -33.28 -12.86
CA TRP A 264 6.24 -34.08 -14.01
C TRP A 264 5.45 -33.89 -15.33
N ARG A 265 4.21 -33.37 -15.31
CA ARG A 265 3.30 -33.38 -16.49
C ARG A 265 3.29 -32.15 -17.40
N TYR A 266 4.04 -31.09 -17.11
CA TYR A 266 4.00 -29.84 -17.91
C TYR A 266 5.14 -29.64 -18.92
N LYS A 267 5.80 -30.73 -19.30
CA LYS A 267 6.83 -30.76 -20.36
C LYS A 267 6.26 -30.66 -21.80
N HIS A 268 4.93 -30.61 -22.00
CA HIS A 268 4.32 -30.76 -23.35
C HIS A 268 3.17 -29.82 -23.75
N MET A 269 2.89 -28.72 -23.03
CA MET A 269 1.71 -27.87 -23.34
C MET A 269 2.04 -26.37 -23.46
N ILE A 270 3.19 -26.04 -24.05
CA ILE A 270 3.55 -24.67 -24.51
C ILE A 270 3.82 -24.72 -26.03
N THR A 271 2.93 -25.37 -26.77
CA THR A 271 2.92 -25.37 -28.24
C THR A 271 1.63 -24.77 -28.83
N GLY A 272 0.71 -24.24 -28.01
CA GLY A 272 -0.63 -23.86 -28.47
C GLY A 272 -1.01 -22.36 -28.40
N LEU A 273 -0.27 -21.50 -27.71
CA LEU A 273 -0.69 -20.11 -27.44
C LEU A 273 0.09 -19.04 -28.22
N VAL A 274 0.77 -19.44 -29.30
CA VAL A 274 1.40 -18.53 -30.28
C VAL A 274 0.50 -18.26 -31.50
N MET A 275 -0.71 -18.82 -31.59
CA MET A 275 -1.62 -18.47 -32.68
C MET A 275 -2.81 -17.62 -32.23
N ARG A 276 -3.00 -16.52 -32.96
CA ARG A 276 -4.08 -15.52 -32.89
C ARG A 276 -3.81 -14.32 -31.99
N ALA A 277 -2.73 -13.60 -32.32
CA ALA A 277 -2.93 -12.21 -32.69
C ALA A 277 -3.72 -12.18 -34.01
N GLN A 278 -4.91 -11.61 -33.97
CA GLN A 278 -5.58 -10.94 -35.10
C GLN A 278 -6.17 -9.65 -34.53
#